data_AF-W7QAJ7-F1
#
_entry.id   AF-W7QAJ7-F1
#
_cell.length_a   1.000
_cell.length_b   1.000
_cell.length_c   1.000
_cell.angle_alpha   90.00
_cell.angle_beta   90.00
_cell.angle_gamma   90.00
#
_symmetry.space_group_name_H-M   'P 1'
#
loop_
_entity.id
_entity.type
_entity.pdbx_description
1 polymer ?
#
loop_
_entity_poly.entity_id
_entity_poly.type
_entity_poly.pdbx_seq_one_letter_code
_entity_poly.pdbx_strand_id
1 'polypeptide(L)'
;MEVDVTSLNSNHAERDRHFLSDDFLSAGDYPTATFVTTGFTPNGDSEGVLTGELTLKGETREVEMPVTLMGEGEDPWGNYRAGFEGSTMLTLEDYGIDMSDFPEVMHELELYVTFEGVRQ
;
A
#
# COMPACT_ATOMS: atom_id res chain seq x y z
N MET A 1 -5.81 7.61 -2.05
CA MET A 1 -6.11 6.30 -2.69
C MET A 1 -6.98 5.52 -1.73
N GLU A 2 -7.92 4.75 -2.26
CA GLU A 2 -8.74 3.81 -1.48
C GLU A 2 -8.57 2.42 -2.09
N VAL A 3 -8.50 1.40 -1.24
CA VAL A 3 -8.42 -0.01 -1.62
C VAL A 3 -9.52 -0.76 -0.89
N ASP A 4 -10.31 -1.53 -1.64
CA ASP A 4 -11.27 -2.47 -1.09
C ASP A 4 -10.53 -3.65 -0.49
N VAL A 5 -10.57 -3.77 0.84
CA VAL A 5 -9.89 -4.83 1.59
C VAL A 5 -10.44 -6.20 1.18
N THR A 6 -11.73 -6.30 0.83
CA THR A 6 -12.36 -7.57 0.41
C THR A 6 -11.85 -8.09 -0.93
N SER A 7 -11.09 -7.28 -1.67
CA SER A 7 -10.43 -7.68 -2.92
C SER A 7 -9.13 -8.48 -2.71
N LEU A 8 -8.72 -8.73 -1.46
CA LEU A 8 -7.53 -9.51 -1.13
C LEU A 8 -7.48 -10.84 -1.90
N ASN A 9 -6.35 -11.10 -2.53
CA ASN A 9 -6.10 -12.33 -3.27
C ASN A 9 -4.66 -12.79 -3.06
N SER A 10 -4.50 -13.86 -2.29
CA SER A 10 -3.22 -14.54 -2.08
C SER A 10 -3.06 -15.78 -2.99
N ASN A 11 -3.93 -15.95 -3.98
CA ASN A 11 -4.06 -17.16 -4.81
C ASN A 11 -4.41 -18.42 -3.98
N HIS A 12 -5.11 -18.25 -2.85
CA HIS A 12 -5.54 -19.36 -2.00
C HIS A 12 -6.80 -19.00 -1.20
N ALA A 13 -7.96 -19.46 -1.68
CA ALA A 13 -9.27 -19.01 -1.18
C ALA A 13 -9.47 -19.16 0.34
N GLU A 14 -9.06 -20.28 0.96
CA GLU A 14 -9.22 -20.43 2.42
C GLU A 14 -8.31 -19.49 3.22
N ARG A 15 -7.16 -19.10 2.65
CA ARG A 15 -6.24 -18.17 3.29
C ARG A 15 -6.76 -16.75 3.18
N ASP A 16 -7.34 -16.40 2.04
CA ASP A 16 -8.01 -15.11 1.84
C ASP A 16 -9.17 -14.96 2.84
N ARG A 17 -10.01 -16.00 2.99
CA ARG A 17 -11.08 -15.99 4.01
C ARG A 17 -10.56 -15.80 5.43
N HIS A 18 -9.44 -16.44 5.78
CA HIS A 18 -8.83 -16.31 7.09
C HIS A 18 -8.29 -14.89 7.31
N PHE A 19 -7.55 -14.33 6.36
CA PHE A 19 -7.01 -12.96 6.47
C PHE A 19 -8.08 -11.88 6.46
N LEU A 20 -9.23 -12.11 5.81
CA LEU A 20 -10.35 -11.15 5.82
C LEU A 20 -11.17 -11.19 7.12
N SER A 21 -11.02 -12.24 7.93
CA SER A 21 -11.77 -12.42 9.18
C SER A 21 -11.30 -11.47 10.29
N ASP A 22 -12.02 -11.50 11.41
CA ASP A 22 -11.75 -10.67 12.59
C ASP A 22 -10.38 -10.98 13.23
N ASP A 23 -9.81 -12.15 12.96
CA ASP A 23 -8.47 -12.54 13.43
C ASP A 23 -7.34 -11.71 12.77
N PHE A 24 -7.60 -11.11 11.61
CA PHE A 24 -6.62 -10.32 10.85
C PHE A 24 -7.17 -8.97 10.41
N LEU A 25 -7.67 -8.82 9.19
CA LEU A 25 -8.03 -7.51 8.63
C LEU A 25 -9.40 -7.01 9.11
N SER A 26 -10.22 -7.88 9.69
CA SER A 26 -11.60 -7.58 10.14
C SER A 26 -12.38 -6.83 9.06
N ALA A 27 -12.36 -7.36 7.82
CA ALA A 27 -12.82 -6.65 6.62
C ALA A 27 -14.33 -6.35 6.63
N GLY A 28 -15.11 -7.01 7.49
CA GLY A 28 -16.52 -6.68 7.72
C GLY A 28 -16.72 -5.31 8.37
N ASP A 29 -15.84 -4.94 9.30
CA ASP A 29 -15.86 -3.67 10.01
C ASP A 29 -14.98 -2.60 9.33
N TYR A 30 -13.88 -3.02 8.70
CA TYR A 30 -12.94 -2.15 7.99
C TYR A 30 -12.80 -2.58 6.51
N PRO A 31 -13.84 -2.37 5.67
CA PRO A 31 -13.83 -2.83 4.29
C PRO A 31 -12.89 -2.01 3.37
N THR A 32 -12.39 -0.87 3.83
CA THR A 32 -11.56 0.04 3.03
C THR A 32 -10.27 0.38 3.76
N ALA A 33 -9.15 0.24 3.06
CA ALA A 33 -7.87 0.82 3.44
C ALA A 33 -7.64 2.10 2.62
N THR A 34 -7.01 3.11 3.23
CA THR A 34 -6.80 4.40 2.56
C THR A 34 -5.35 4.85 2.69
N PHE A 35 -4.85 5.51 1.66
CA PHE A 35 -3.56 6.20 1.71
C PHE A 35 -3.74 7.65 1.25
N VAL A 36 -3.36 8.59 2.11
CA VAL A 36 -3.46 10.03 1.84
C VAL A 36 -2.07 10.64 1.89
N THR A 37 -1.56 11.10 0.75
CA THR A 37 -0.26 11.77 0.67
C THR A 37 -0.28 13.06 1.48
N THR A 38 0.76 13.26 2.30
CA THR A 38 1.03 14.47 3.06
C THR A 38 2.21 15.26 2.50
N GLY A 39 3.12 14.60 1.78
CA GLY A 39 4.27 15.26 1.17
C GLY A 39 5.03 14.40 0.16
N PHE A 40 5.91 15.06 -0.58
CA PHE A 40 6.88 14.41 -1.47
C PHE A 40 8.20 15.17 -1.42
N THR A 41 9.29 14.45 -1.19
CA THR A 41 10.66 14.99 -1.14
C THR A 41 11.50 14.37 -2.25
N PRO A 42 11.87 15.13 -3.30
CA PRO A 42 12.77 14.63 -4.34
C PRO A 42 14.15 14.29 -3.76
N ASN A 43 14.76 13.17 -4.19
CA ASN A 43 16.10 12.75 -3.77
C ASN A 43 17.02 12.34 -4.95
N GLY A 44 16.64 12.67 -6.18
CA GLY A 44 17.43 12.44 -7.39
C GLY A 44 16.64 12.80 -8.65
N ASP A 45 17.22 12.56 -9.83
CA ASP A 45 16.59 12.94 -11.12
C ASP A 45 15.34 12.10 -11.47
N SER A 46 15.10 10.98 -10.77
CA SER A 46 13.92 10.12 -10.94
C SER A 46 13.48 9.46 -9.63
N GLU A 47 13.92 9.97 -8.49
CA GLU A 47 13.69 9.36 -7.19
C GLU A 47 13.10 10.39 -6.22
N GLY A 48 12.31 9.92 -5.28
CA GLY A 48 11.90 10.72 -4.13
C GLY A 48 11.37 9.87 -2.98
N VAL A 49 10.99 10.54 -1.90
CA VAL A 49 10.29 9.94 -0.77
C VAL A 49 8.88 10.51 -0.75
N LEU A 50 7.89 9.63 -0.91
CA LEU A 50 6.48 9.93 -0.72
C LEU A 50 6.13 9.71 0.75
N THR A 51 5.61 10.75 1.41
CA THR A 51 5.11 10.65 2.78
C THR A 51 3.59 10.71 2.75
N GLY A 52 2.92 9.88 3.53
CA GLY A 52 1.47 9.90 3.64
C GLY A 52 0.95 9.11 4.83
N GLU A 53 -0.33 9.29 5.10
CA GLU A 53 -1.06 8.56 6.13
C GLU A 53 -1.68 7.30 5.51
N LEU A 54 -1.28 6.13 6.00
CA LEU A 54 -1.90 4.85 5.70
C LEU A 54 -2.89 4.51 6.82
N THR A 55 -4.16 4.33 6.46
CA THR A 55 -5.19 3.77 7.34
C THR A 55 -5.46 2.33 6.95
N LEU A 56 -5.26 1.40 7.88
CA LEU A 56 -5.53 -0.03 7.72
C LEU A 56 -6.12 -0.58 9.03
N LYS A 57 -7.21 -1.34 8.95
CA LYS A 57 -7.93 -1.88 10.12
C LYS A 57 -8.30 -0.80 11.17
N GLY A 58 -8.66 0.40 10.69
CA GLY A 58 -9.03 1.54 11.53
C GLY A 58 -7.86 2.30 12.17
N GLU A 59 -6.65 1.75 12.15
CA GLU A 59 -5.44 2.40 12.64
C GLU A 59 -4.80 3.24 11.54
N THR A 60 -4.33 4.44 11.89
CA THR A 60 -3.68 5.36 10.94
C THR A 60 -2.25 5.63 11.35
N ARG A 61 -1.31 5.46 10.41
CA ARG A 61 0.13 5.69 10.62
C ARG A 61 0.70 6.52 9.48
N GLU A 62 1.66 7.38 9.81
CA GLU A 62 2.50 8.00 8.80
C GLU A 62 3.48 6.97 8.25
N VAL A 63 3.60 6.95 6.92
CA VAL A 63 4.47 6.04 6.18
C VAL A 63 5.31 6.88 5.22
N GLU A 64 6.62 6.61 5.22
CA GLU A 64 7.55 7.08 4.21
C GLU A 64 7.83 5.95 3.22
N MET A 65 7.70 6.25 1.93
CA MET A 65 7.91 5.31 0.85
C MET A 65 8.87 5.92 -0.18
N PRO A 66 10.09 5.39 -0.30
CA PRO A 66 10.93 5.64 -1.45
C PRO A 66 10.18 5.24 -2.74
N VAL A 67 10.15 6.15 -3.70
CA VAL A 67 9.51 5.97 -5.00
C VAL A 67 10.45 6.34 -6.13
N THR A 68 10.32 5.61 -7.24
CA THR A 68 11.10 5.81 -8.46
C THR A 68 10.16 6.09 -9.63
N LEU A 69 10.45 7.12 -10.41
CA LEU A 69 9.84 7.36 -11.72
C LEU A 69 10.41 6.33 -12.71
N MET A 70 9.54 5.45 -13.18
CA MET A 70 9.90 4.38 -14.13
C MET A 70 9.92 4.88 -15.58
N GLY A 71 9.14 5.92 -15.87
CA GLY A 71 9.08 6.56 -17.16
C GLY A 71 7.85 7.43 -17.33
N GLU A 72 7.92 8.37 -18.27
CA GLU A 72 6.82 9.25 -18.61
C GLU A 72 6.84 9.64 -20.09
N GLY A 73 5.69 10.04 -20.63
CA GLY A 73 5.58 10.45 -22.03
C GLY A 73 4.15 10.49 -22.56
N GLU A 74 4.04 10.78 -23.85
CA GLU A 74 2.76 10.72 -24.59
C GLU A 74 2.29 9.27 -24.77
N ASP A 75 1.01 9.03 -24.56
CA ASP A 75 0.37 7.73 -24.78
C ASP A 75 -0.27 7.63 -26.19
N PRO A 76 -0.59 6.41 -26.67
CA PRO A 76 -1.23 6.22 -27.98
C PRO A 76 -2.62 6.83 -28.16
N TRP A 77 -3.21 7.38 -27.08
CA TRP A 77 -4.55 7.96 -27.05
C TRP A 77 -4.53 9.49 -26.92
N GLY A 78 -3.34 10.11 -26.98
CA GLY A 78 -3.17 11.55 -26.93
C GLY A 78 -3.11 12.15 -25.52
N ASN A 79 -2.94 11.34 -24.48
CA ASN A 79 -2.68 11.83 -23.12
C ASN A 79 -1.19 11.80 -22.80
N TYR A 80 -0.83 12.33 -21.63
CA TYR A 80 0.51 12.20 -21.06
C TYR A 80 0.43 11.33 -19.80
N ARG A 81 1.33 10.35 -19.68
CA ARG A 81 1.39 9.39 -18.57
C ARG A 81 2.72 9.45 -17.84
N ALA A 82 2.70 9.10 -16.56
CA ALA A 82 3.89 8.88 -15.75
C ALA A 82 3.69 7.66 -14.86
N GLY A 83 4.64 6.72 -14.90
CA GLY A 83 4.62 5.49 -14.13
C GLY A 83 5.63 5.51 -12.99
N PHE A 84 5.24 5.02 -11.83
CA PHE A 84 6.05 5.00 -10.62
C PHE A 84 6.01 3.62 -9.96
N GLU A 85 7.07 3.29 -9.24
CA GLU A 85 7.10 2.17 -8.29
C GLU A 85 7.62 2.65 -6.93
N GLY A 86 7.24 1.95 -5.87
CA GLY A 86 7.78 2.19 -4.54
C GLY A 86 7.53 1.02 -3.60
N SER A 87 8.36 0.91 -2.57
CA SER A 87 8.11 -0.03 -1.48
C SER A 87 8.50 0.52 -0.12
N THR A 88 7.88 -0.05 0.91
CA THR A 88 8.19 0.24 2.31
C THR A 88 7.80 -0.96 3.18
N MET A 89 8.42 -1.07 4.36
CA MET A 89 8.07 -2.11 5.32
C MET A 89 6.98 -1.62 6.26
N LEU A 90 5.98 -2.46 6.53
CA LEU A 90 4.94 -2.22 7.52
C LEU A 90 5.08 -3.22 8.66
N THR A 91 5.06 -2.74 9.89
CA THR A 91 4.90 -3.58 11.08
C THR A 91 3.41 -3.83 11.31
N LEU A 92 2.99 -5.10 11.33
CA LEU A 92 1.58 -5.48 11.38
C LEU A 92 0.90 -5.10 12.71
N GLU A 93 1.65 -5.13 13.82
CA GLU A 93 1.15 -4.74 15.14
C GLU A 93 0.72 -3.27 15.21
N ASP A 94 1.37 -2.37 14.44
CA ASP A 94 1.01 -0.94 14.40
C ASP A 94 -0.42 -0.70 13.90
N TYR A 95 -0.98 -1.68 13.19
CA TYR A 95 -2.35 -1.71 12.66
C TYR A 95 -3.27 -2.67 13.42
N GLY A 96 -2.82 -3.14 14.60
CA GLY A 96 -3.59 -4.03 15.46
C GLY A 96 -3.77 -5.44 14.88
N ILE A 97 -2.87 -5.89 14.02
CA ILE A 97 -2.84 -7.27 13.50
C ILE A 97 -1.85 -8.05 14.36
N ASP A 98 -2.37 -8.94 15.21
CA ASP A 98 -1.57 -9.72 16.15
C ASP A 98 -0.86 -10.88 15.43
N MET A 99 0.47 -10.86 15.47
CA MET A 99 1.33 -11.89 14.88
C MET A 99 2.10 -12.70 15.95
N SER A 100 1.74 -12.58 17.23
CA SER A 100 2.49 -13.17 18.36
C SER A 100 2.61 -14.70 18.32
N ASP A 101 1.65 -15.39 17.69
CA ASP A 101 1.70 -16.84 17.45
C ASP A 101 2.63 -17.25 16.28
N PHE A 102 3.19 -16.28 15.55
CA PHE A 102 4.04 -16.50 14.38
C PHE A 102 5.49 -16.05 14.63
N PRO A 103 6.49 -16.70 14.00
CA PRO A 103 7.87 -16.22 13.96
C PRO A 103 8.01 -14.73 13.62
N GLU A 104 8.96 -14.04 14.27
CA GLU A 104 9.21 -12.59 14.11
C GLU A 104 9.39 -12.15 12.65
N VAL A 105 9.93 -13.01 11.78
CA VAL A 105 10.08 -12.73 10.34
C VAL A 105 8.75 -12.54 9.59
N MET A 106 7.61 -12.84 10.21
CA MET A 106 6.27 -12.63 9.67
C MET A 106 5.57 -11.39 10.27
N HIS A 107 6.20 -10.69 11.21
CA HIS A 107 5.59 -9.52 11.87
C HIS A 107 5.62 -8.28 10.99
N GLU A 108 6.46 -8.28 9.97
CA GLU A 108 6.57 -7.21 8.98
C GLU A 108 6.19 -7.72 7.60
N LEU A 109 5.62 -6.82 6.78
CA LEU A 109 5.37 -7.06 5.37
C LEU A 109 5.94 -5.92 4.52
N GLU A 110 6.36 -6.25 3.30
CA GLU A 110 6.69 -5.23 2.30
C GLU A 110 5.40 -4.80 1.59
N LEU A 111 5.07 -3.52 1.70
CA LEU A 111 4.08 -2.88 0.84
C LEU A 111 4.81 -2.43 -0.43
N TYR A 112 4.61 -3.16 -1.53
CA TYR A 112 5.06 -2.77 -2.87
C TYR A 112 3.88 -2.26 -3.69
N VAL A 113 4.06 -1.10 -4.32
CA VAL A 113 3.04 -0.50 -5.19
C VAL A 113 3.66 -0.06 -6.51
N THR A 114 2.86 -0.21 -7.58
CA THR A 114 3.13 0.42 -8.87
C THR A 114 1.89 1.19 -9.28
N PHE A 115 2.06 2.37 -9.87
CA PHE A 115 0.94 3.15 -10.36
C PHE A 115 1.33 3.97 -11.57
N GLU A 116 0.35 4.23 -12.44
CA GLU A 116 0.50 5.07 -13.62
C GLU A 116 -0.56 6.17 -13.56
N GLY A 117 -0.11 7.42 -13.55
CA GLY A 117 -0.97 8.60 -13.58
C GLY A 117 -1.19 9.09 -15.01
N VAL A 118 -2.41 9.51 -15.32
CA VAL A 118 -2.73 10.29 -16.53
C VAL A 118 -2.82 11.75 -16.14
N ARG A 119 -2.06 12.61 -16.83
CA ARG A 119 -2.09 14.06 -16.61
C ARG A 119 -3.48 14.62 -16.96
N GLN A 120 -4.07 15.35 -16.01
CA GLN A 120 -5.35 16.05 -16.17
C GLN A 120 -5.18 17.42 -16.82
#